data_AF-A0A3S4EXH6-F1
#
_entry.id   AF-A0A3S4EXH6-F1
#
_cell.length_a   1.000
_cell.length_b   1.000
_cell.length_c   1.000
_cell.angle_alpha   90.00
_cell.angle_beta   90.00
_cell.angle_gamma   90.00
#
_symmetry.space_group_name_H-M   'P 1'
#
loop_
_entity.id
_entity.type
_entity.pdbx_description
1 polymer ?
#
loop_
_entity_poly.entity_id
_entity_poly.type
_entity_poly.pdbx_seq_one_letter_code
_entity_poly.pdbx_strand_id
1 'polypeptide(L)'
;MVPINARLLGEESAWILQNSQVSLLVTSAQFYPMYREIRQDNSTPLNHICLIGEQLPADDGVSHFTQLQARQSATLCYTPVLSTDDTAEILFTSRYHLASKRGGDYPL
;
A
#
# COMPACT_ATOMS: atom_id res chain seq x y z
N MET A 1 -2.03 -5.08 -7.95
CA MET A 1 -1.06 -4.68 -6.90
C MET A 1 -1.09 -3.15 -6.74
N VAL A 2 -0.82 -2.61 -5.54
CA VAL A 2 -0.72 -1.15 -5.32
C VAL A 2 0.58 -0.84 -4.57
N PRO A 3 1.66 -0.41 -5.25
CA PRO A 3 2.85 0.05 -4.55
C PRO A 3 2.60 1.40 -3.89
N ILE A 4 3.11 1.54 -2.67
CA ILE A 4 2.98 2.74 -1.85
C ILE A 4 4.37 3.33 -1.65
N ASN A 5 4.49 4.65 -1.82
CA ASN A 5 5.75 5.34 -1.58
C ASN A 5 6.09 5.31 -0.08
N ALA A 6 7.30 4.84 0.23
CA ALA A 6 7.82 4.69 1.59
C ALA A 6 7.96 6.00 2.39
N ARG A 7 7.79 7.16 1.73
CA ARG A 7 7.84 8.50 2.36
C ARG A 7 6.47 9.06 2.72
N LEU A 8 5.39 8.36 2.41
CA LEU A 8 4.03 8.85 2.67
C LEU A 8 3.72 8.84 4.16
N LEU A 9 2.93 9.82 4.59
CA LEU A 9 2.44 9.94 5.96
C LEU A 9 1.24 9.00 6.19
N GLY A 10 0.84 8.86 7.47
CA GLY A 10 -0.24 7.96 7.87
C GLY A 10 -1.57 8.23 7.16
N GLU A 11 -1.97 9.49 7.05
CA GLU A 11 -3.23 9.88 6.39
C GLU A 11 -3.24 9.54 4.89
N GLU A 12 -2.15 9.84 4.19
CA GLU A 12 -2.00 9.52 2.75
C GLU A 12 -2.05 8.00 2.52
N SER A 13 -1.39 7.25 3.40
CA SER A 13 -1.39 5.79 3.36
C SER A 13 -2.79 5.21 3.61
N ALA A 14 -3.51 5.70 4.61
CA ALA A 14 -4.89 5.29 4.90
C ALA A 14 -5.83 5.61 3.72
N TRP A 15 -5.67 6.79 3.12
CA TRP A 15 -6.44 7.19 1.94
C TRP A 15 -6.18 6.25 0.76
N ILE A 16 -4.93 5.87 0.48
CA ILE A 16 -4.60 4.91 -0.57
C ILE A 16 -5.23 3.54 -0.30
N LEU A 17 -5.12 3.05 0.94
CA LEU A 17 -5.68 1.76 1.35
C LEU A 17 -7.21 1.72 1.17
N GLN A 18 -7.89 2.80 1.56
CA GLN A 18 -9.34 2.94 1.38
C GLN A 18 -9.73 3.00 -0.10
N ASN A 19 -9.11 3.88 -0.89
CA ASN A 19 -9.51 4.08 -2.29
C ASN A 19 -9.15 2.88 -3.18
N SER A 20 -8.14 2.12 -2.79
CA SER A 20 -7.71 0.91 -3.51
C SER A 20 -8.37 -0.37 -3.00
N GLN A 21 -9.20 -0.28 -1.95
CA GLN A 21 -9.86 -1.43 -1.32
C GLN A 21 -8.88 -2.54 -0.93
N VAL A 22 -7.72 -2.17 -0.38
CA VAL A 22 -6.66 -3.12 -0.04
C VAL A 22 -7.04 -3.89 1.23
N SER A 23 -7.10 -5.22 1.12
CA SER A 23 -7.32 -6.12 2.26
C SER A 23 -6.02 -6.67 2.86
N LEU A 24 -4.97 -6.81 2.05
CA LEU A 24 -3.66 -7.32 2.42
C LEU A 24 -2.57 -6.28 2.14
N LEU A 25 -1.82 -5.91 3.17
CA LEU A 25 -0.63 -5.07 3.04
C LEU A 25 0.64 -5.91 3.18
N VAL A 26 1.63 -5.66 2.33
CA VAL A 26 3.00 -6.17 2.50
C VAL A 26 3.93 -5.00 2.82
N THR A 27 4.64 -5.04 3.94
CA THR A 27 5.50 -3.92 4.36
C THR A 27 6.68 -4.37 5.22
N SER A 28 7.74 -3.55 5.28
CA SER A 28 8.86 -3.76 6.19
C SER A 28 8.49 -3.42 7.64
N ALA A 29 9.12 -4.09 8.60
CA ALA A 29 8.87 -3.91 10.04
C ALA A 29 8.90 -2.44 10.52
N GLN A 30 9.74 -1.59 9.92
CA GLN A 30 9.86 -0.17 10.29
C GLN A 30 8.57 0.65 10.08
N PHE A 31 7.69 0.23 9.16
CA PHE A 31 6.42 0.91 8.88
C PHE A 31 5.24 0.26 9.62
N TYR A 32 5.47 -0.86 10.30
CA TYR A 32 4.41 -1.61 10.97
C TYR A 32 3.59 -0.77 11.96
N PRO A 33 4.19 0.06 12.85
CA PRO A 33 3.41 0.81 13.83
C PRO A 33 2.29 1.65 13.19
N MET A 34 2.61 2.37 12.11
CA MET A 34 1.65 3.20 11.38
C MET A 34 0.52 2.38 10.77
N TYR A 35 0.85 1.27 10.10
CA TYR A 35 -0.18 0.44 9.45
C TYR A 35 -1.01 -0.38 10.43
N ARG A 36 -0.45 -0.70 11.61
CA ARG A 36 -1.19 -1.29 12.72
C ARG A 36 -2.25 -0.33 13.23
N GLU A 37 -1.92 0.95 13.41
CA GLU A 37 -2.88 1.98 13.81
C GLU A 37 -4.00 2.13 12.78
N ILE A 38 -3.66 2.23 11.48
CA ILE A 38 -4.65 2.32 10.39
C ILE A 38 -5.61 1.12 10.37
N ARG A 39 -5.09 -0.09 10.62
CA ARG A 39 -5.91 -1.29 10.72
C ARG A 39 -6.83 -1.26 11.94
N GLN A 40 -6.33 -0.82 13.10
CA GLN A 40 -7.11 -0.74 14.35
C GLN A 40 -8.21 0.31 14.32
N ASP A 41 -8.04 1.37 13.55
CA ASP A 41 -9.05 2.40 13.30
C ASP A 41 -10.28 1.85 12.53
N ASN A 42 -10.15 0.68 11.88
CA ASN A 42 -11.21 0.03 11.09
C ASN A 42 -11.85 0.95 10.02
N SER A 43 -11.16 2.01 9.62
CA SER A 43 -11.58 2.97 8.59
C SER A 43 -11.22 2.52 7.18
N THR A 44 -10.47 1.42 7.04
CA THR A 44 -10.06 0.82 5.76
C THR A 44 -10.39 -0.68 5.72
N PRO A 45 -10.47 -1.32 4.54
CA PRO A 45 -10.67 -2.77 4.42
C PRO A 45 -9.46 -3.62 4.83
N LEU A 46 -8.37 -2.99 5.28
CA LEU A 46 -7.13 -3.66 5.63
C LEU A 46 -7.37 -4.63 6.78
N ASN A 47 -7.27 -5.93 6.50
CA ASN A 47 -7.51 -6.98 7.49
C ASN A 47 -6.25 -7.79 7.82
N HIS A 48 -5.25 -7.77 6.94
CA HIS A 48 -4.03 -8.56 7.09
C HIS A 48 -2.77 -7.76 6.74
N ILE A 49 -1.73 -7.89 7.55
CA ILE A 49 -0.41 -7.28 7.33
C ILE A 49 0.65 -8.39 7.24
N CYS A 50 1.27 -8.54 6.09
CA CYS A 50 2.41 -9.41 5.87
C CYS A 50 3.71 -8.62 6.04
N LEU A 51 4.47 -8.93 7.09
CA LEU A 51 5.68 -8.20 7.44
C LEU A 51 6.95 -8.83 6.85
N ILE A 52 7.81 -7.97 6.32
CA ILE A 52 9.16 -8.30 5.86
C ILE A 52 10.15 -7.94 6.98
N GLY A 53 10.91 -8.92 7.47
CA GLY A 53 11.91 -8.76 8.52
C GLY A 53 12.15 -10.04 9.31
N GLU A 54 13.12 -10.01 10.22
CA GLU A 54 13.50 -11.19 11.03
C GLU A 54 12.77 -11.26 12.38
N GLN A 55 12.66 -10.12 13.08
CA GLN A 55 11.98 -10.02 14.36
C GLN A 55 10.65 -9.30 14.17
N LEU A 56 9.58 -10.09 14.18
CA LEU A 56 8.23 -9.59 13.90
C LEU A 56 7.31 -9.92 15.08
N PRO A 57 6.33 -9.05 15.37
CA PRO A 57 5.36 -9.28 16.42
C PRO A 57 4.43 -10.44 16.06
N ALA A 58 4.09 -11.24 17.06
CA ALA A 58 3.00 -12.20 16.99
C ALA A 58 1.69 -11.48 17.31
N ASP A 59 1.04 -10.92 16.29
CA ASP A 59 -0.24 -10.21 16.37
C ASP A 59 -1.26 -10.88 15.43
N ASP A 60 -2.53 -10.88 15.83
CA ASP A 60 -3.59 -11.48 15.03
C ASP A 60 -3.75 -10.73 13.72
N GLY A 61 -3.79 -11.45 12.60
CA GLY A 61 -3.82 -10.87 11.26
C GLY A 61 -2.47 -10.31 10.79
N VAL A 62 -1.37 -10.72 11.45
CA VAL A 62 0.00 -10.46 10.98
C VAL A 62 0.69 -11.76 10.59
N SER A 63 1.31 -11.79 9.41
CA SER A 63 2.11 -12.93 8.94
C SER A 63 3.54 -12.53 8.62
N HIS A 64 4.46 -13.50 8.68
CA HIS A 64 5.86 -13.32 8.32
C HIS A 64 6.07 -13.68 6.85
N PHE A 65 6.51 -12.70 6.05
CA PHE A 65 6.67 -12.88 4.60
C PHE A 65 7.59 -14.06 4.25
N THR A 66 8.77 -14.14 4.85
CA THR A 66 9.76 -15.20 4.55
C THR A 66 9.23 -16.59 4.92
N GLN A 67 8.45 -16.70 6.00
CA GLN A 67 7.84 -17.98 6.39
C GLN A 67 6.73 -18.39 5.43
N LEU A 68 5.91 -17.44 4.99
CA LEU A 68 4.88 -17.69 3.97
C LEU A 68 5.52 -18.10 2.65
N GLN A 69 6.56 -17.39 2.21
CA GLN A 69 7.29 -17.68 0.98
C GLN A 69 7.90 -19.09 0.99
N ALA A 70 8.54 -19.49 2.10
CA ALA A 70 9.14 -20.82 2.24
C ALA A 70 8.12 -21.98 2.17
N ARG A 71 6.83 -21.70 2.40
CA ARG A 71 5.74 -22.68 2.29
C ARG A 71 5.09 -22.71 0.90
N GLN A 72 5.42 -21.76 0.02
CA GLN A 72 4.86 -21.74 -1.33
C GLN A 72 5.48 -22.84 -2.19
N SER A 73 4.68 -23.41 -3.09
CA SER A 73 5.16 -24.31 -4.13
C SER A 73 6.10 -23.57 -5.07
N ALA A 74 7.15 -24.26 -5.55
CA ALA A 74 8.04 -23.74 -6.59
C ALA A 74 7.31 -23.58 -7.95
N THR A 75 6.20 -24.27 -8.14
CA THR A 75 5.33 -24.16 -9.32
C THR A 75 4.03 -23.46 -8.93
N LEU A 76 3.62 -22.48 -9.72
CA LEU A 76 2.35 -21.76 -9.53
C LEU A 76 1.16 -22.73 -9.63
N CYS A 77 0.44 -22.94 -8.53
CA CYS A 77 -0.67 -23.90 -8.46
C CYS A 77 -2.00 -23.36 -9.01
N TYR A 78 -2.12 -22.04 -9.18
CA TYR A 78 -3.33 -21.38 -9.65
C TYR A 78 -3.00 -20.35 -10.72
N THR A 79 -3.56 -20.56 -11.91
CA THR A 79 -3.41 -19.68 -13.07
C THR A 79 -4.82 -19.27 -13.52
N PRO A 80 -5.32 -18.12 -13.07
CA PRO A 80 -6.60 -17.60 -13.58
C PRO A 80 -6.47 -17.31 -15.08
N VAL A 81 -7.59 -17.36 -15.80
CA VAL A 81 -7.63 -16.85 -17.18
C VAL A 81 -7.40 -15.35 -17.11
N LEU A 82 -6.36 -14.86 -17.79
CA LEU A 82 -5.99 -13.45 -17.82
C LEU A 82 -6.40 -12.84 -19.16
N SER A 83 -6.90 -11.61 -19.10
CA SER A 83 -7.11 -10.73 -20.24
C SER A 83 -6.05 -9.62 -20.29
N THR A 84 -5.78 -9.10 -21.47
CA THR A 84 -4.98 -7.87 -21.63
C THR A 84 -5.66 -6.65 -21.03
N ASP A 85 -6.98 -6.72 -20.83
CA ASP A 85 -7.77 -5.66 -20.22
C ASP A 85 -7.81 -5.73 -18.69
N ASP A 86 -7.24 -6.78 -18.08
CA ASP A 86 -7.21 -6.93 -16.63
C ASP A 86 -6.25 -5.91 -15.99
N THR A 87 -6.70 -5.28 -14.90
CA THR A 87 -5.85 -4.37 -14.14
C THR A 87 -4.79 -5.15 -13.35
N ALA A 88 -3.53 -5.03 -13.76
CA ALA A 88 -2.41 -5.64 -13.04
C ALA A 88 -1.94 -4.80 -11.82
N GLU A 89 -1.86 -3.48 -11.99
CA GLU A 89 -1.29 -2.57 -11.00
C GLU A 89 -1.99 -1.20 -11.00
N ILE A 90 -2.02 -0.54 -9.83
CA ILE A 90 -2.49 0.84 -9.66
C ILE A 90 -1.34 1.67 -9.10
N LEU A 91 -0.96 2.73 -9.81
CA LEU A 91 0.09 3.66 -9.40
C LEU A 91 -0.53 5.01 -9.01
N PHE A 92 -0.21 5.50 -7.81
CA PHE A 92 -0.61 6.83 -7.37
C PHE A 92 0.45 7.86 -7.73
N THR A 93 0.07 8.87 -8.52
CA THR A 93 0.94 9.99 -8.92
C THR A 93 0.39 11.30 -8.37
N SER A 94 1.19 12.04 -7.60
CA SER A 94 0.83 13.41 -7.22
C SER A 94 1.01 14.35 -8.40
N ARG A 95 0.08 15.29 -8.59
CA ARG A 95 0.26 16.39 -9.54
C ARG A 95 0.68 17.63 -8.77
N TYR A 96 1.73 18.31 -9.24
CA TYR A 96 1.91 19.72 -8.91
C TYR A 96 0.89 20.53 -9.71
N HIS A 97 -0.01 21.24 -9.05
CA HIS A 97 -0.69 22.36 -9.71
C HIS A 97 0.38 23.42 -9.99
N LEU A 98 0.83 23.53 -11.25
CA LEU A 98 1.50 24.74 -11.70
C LEU A 98 0.46 25.85 -11.56
N ALA A 99 0.57 26.66 -10.50
CA ALA A 99 -0.16 27.90 -10.42
C ALA A 99 0.25 28.73 -11.64
N SER A 100 -0.62 28.75 -12.66
CA SER A 100 -0.52 29.71 -13.75
C SER A 100 -0.46 31.10 -13.10
N LYS A 101 0.68 31.77 -13.24
CA LYS A 101 0.81 33.19 -12.89
C LYS A 101 -0.24 33.94 -13.69
N ARG A 102 -1.38 34.23 -13.06
CA ARG A 102 -2.27 35.28 -13.53
C ARG A 102 -1.47 36.58 -13.46
N GLY A 103 -1.41 37.27 -14.60
CA GLY A 103 -0.76 38.56 -14.75
C GLY A 103 -1.22 39.52 -13.65
N GLY A 104 -0.25 40.09 -12.95
CA GLY A 104 -0.44 41.27 -12.11
C GLY A 104 0.32 42.40 -12.78
N ASP A 105 -0.43 43.40 -13.24
CA ASP A 105 0.07 44.70 -13.67
C ASP A 105 1.00 45.29 -12.61
N TYR A 106 2.19 45.70 -13.02
CA TYR A 106 3.02 46.64 -12.25
C TYR A 106 2.66 48.06 -12.72
N PRO A 107 2.23 48.98 -11.83
CA PRO A 107 2.13 50.39 -12.20
C PRO A 107 3.53 50.99 -12.32
N LEU A 108 3.63 51.97 -13.23
CA LEU A 108 4.82 52.70 -13.67
C LEU A 108 5.70 53.25 -12.55
#